data_AF-A0A951IWJ4-F1
#
_entry.id   AF-A0A951IWJ4-F1
#
_cell.length_a   1.000
_cell.length_b   1.000
_cell.length_c   1.000
_cell.angle_alpha   90.00
_cell.angle_beta   90.00
_cell.angle_gamma   90.00
#
_symmetry.space_group_name_H-M   'P 1'
#
loop_
_entity.id
_entity.type
_entity.pdbx_description
1 polymer ?
#
loop_
_entity_poly.entity_id
_entity_poly.type
_entity_poly.pdbx_seq_one_letter_code
_entity_poly.pdbx_strand_id
1 'polypeptide(L)'
;MKNLRILSLAVATCVTLAAISCNTKLRQEEDEPEVLDKVVVEEEAPTVIEIASASADHTTLVTAISEAGMVPSLNGDGPYTIFAPTNNGFEALPEGTVENLLQEENKEKLQDILKYHVISGEIMAADLEDGKEITTVHGDKLKVSIRDSKVYINDAQITGADVEGKNGVVHIIDGVLLPD
;
A
#
# COMPACT_ATOMS: atom_id res chain seq x y z
N MET A 1 -9.53 55.39 48.41
CA MET A 1 -10.70 55.85 49.19
C MET A 1 -11.92 55.26 48.52
N LYS A 2 -12.79 54.39 49.04
CA LYS A 2 -13.10 53.88 50.38
C LYS A 2 -13.97 52.60 50.17
N ASN A 3 -13.64 51.50 50.87
CA ASN A 3 -14.53 50.63 51.69
C ASN A 3 -15.75 49.93 51.01
N LEU A 4 -15.84 48.59 50.92
CA LEU A 4 -16.17 47.54 51.94
C LEU A 4 -17.68 47.22 52.11
N ARG A 5 -18.07 45.94 51.92
CA ARG A 5 -19.09 45.11 52.68
C ARG A 5 -19.45 43.83 51.88
N ILE A 6 -18.90 42.63 52.15
CA ILE A 6 -19.15 41.61 53.21
C ILE A 6 -20.53 40.91 53.12
N LEU A 7 -20.52 39.58 52.90
CA LEU A 7 -21.38 38.51 53.51
C LEU A 7 -20.97 37.17 52.86
N SER A 8 -20.03 36.36 53.39
CA SER A 8 -20.11 35.45 54.55
C SER A 8 -21.24 34.42 54.48
N LEU A 9 -20.92 33.15 54.19
CA LEU A 9 -21.25 32.02 55.07
C LEU A 9 -20.37 30.79 54.77
N ALA A 10 -19.56 30.40 55.74
CA ALA A 10 -18.83 29.14 55.80
C ALA A 10 -19.50 28.25 56.85
N VAL A 11 -19.56 26.94 56.64
CA VAL A 11 -19.59 25.96 57.73
C VAL A 11 -18.68 24.79 57.36
N ALA A 12 -17.60 24.69 58.14
CA ALA A 12 -16.68 23.57 58.21
C ALA A 12 -17.01 22.75 59.47
N THR A 13 -16.90 21.42 59.38
CA THR A 13 -16.78 20.49 60.52
C THR A 13 -15.86 19.35 60.04
N CYS A 14 -14.55 19.30 60.37
CA CYS A 14 -13.93 18.82 61.63
C CYS A 14 -14.49 17.46 62.10
N VAL A 15 -13.76 16.41 62.48
CA VAL A 15 -12.36 16.13 62.91
C VAL A 15 -12.34 14.60 63.25
N THR A 16 -11.30 13.75 63.14
CA THR A 16 -10.17 13.42 64.08
C THR A 16 -9.51 12.10 63.57
N LEU A 17 -8.16 11.97 63.47
CA LEU A 17 -7.18 11.28 64.38
C LEU A 17 -7.45 9.77 64.65
N ALA A 18 -6.50 8.81 64.70
CA ALA A 18 -5.05 8.78 64.93
C ALA A 18 -4.39 7.45 64.47
N ALA A 19 -3.06 7.41 64.57
CA ALA A 19 -2.07 6.44 64.05
C ALA A 19 -1.87 5.11 64.84
N ILE A 20 -1.08 4.16 64.29
CA ILE A 20 0.13 3.49 64.87
C ILE A 20 0.41 2.07 64.30
N SER A 21 1.62 1.89 63.75
CA SER A 21 2.54 0.73 63.76
C SER A 21 2.07 -0.71 63.47
N CYS A 22 2.57 -1.31 62.37
CA CYS A 22 3.48 -2.48 62.43
C CYS A 22 3.99 -2.88 61.04
N ASN A 23 5.31 -3.03 60.90
CA ASN A 23 5.95 -3.68 59.77
C ASN A 23 5.75 -5.20 59.96
N THR A 24 4.99 -5.88 59.08
CA THR A 24 4.97 -7.36 59.06
C THR A 24 4.82 -7.85 57.63
N LYS A 25 5.93 -8.42 57.17
CA LYS A 25 6.12 -9.15 55.93
C LYS A 25 5.20 -10.36 55.86
N LEU A 26 4.32 -10.44 54.85
CA LEU A 26 3.87 -11.71 54.27
C LEU A 26 3.63 -11.54 52.76
N ARG A 27 3.99 -12.60 52.08
CA ARG A 27 4.28 -12.78 50.67
C ARG A 27 3.07 -13.43 50.02
N GLN A 28 2.58 -12.88 48.91
CA GLN A 28 1.79 -13.61 47.90
C GLN A 28 2.18 -13.03 46.52
N GLU A 29 3.26 -13.57 45.95
CA GLU A 29 3.23 -13.98 44.55
C GLU A 29 2.30 -15.20 44.54
N GLU A 30 1.25 -15.22 43.71
CA GLU A 30 0.70 -16.36 42.94
C GLU A 30 -0.34 -15.83 41.93
N ASP A 31 0.00 -15.96 40.64
CA ASP A 31 -0.81 -16.21 39.43
C ASP A 31 -2.09 -15.41 39.05
N GLU A 32 -1.95 -14.66 37.92
CA GLU A 32 -2.79 -14.54 36.71
C GLU A 32 -4.30 -14.12 36.76
N PRO A 33 -4.88 -13.57 35.65
CA PRO A 33 -4.36 -13.55 34.27
C PRO A 33 -4.23 -12.17 33.60
N GLU A 34 -3.35 -12.14 32.59
CA GLU A 34 -3.22 -11.09 31.58
C GLU A 34 -4.55 -10.74 30.93
N VAL A 35 -4.90 -9.46 30.86
CA VAL A 35 -5.92 -8.99 29.91
C VAL A 35 -5.53 -7.69 29.22
N LEU A 36 -5.27 -7.87 27.93
CA LEU A 36 -5.59 -6.99 26.82
C LEU A 36 -4.61 -5.84 26.54
N ASP A 37 -3.47 -6.22 25.96
CA ASP A 37 -2.84 -5.44 24.91
C ASP A 37 -3.92 -5.03 23.90
N LYS A 38 -4.16 -3.72 23.82
CA LYS A 38 -4.79 -3.17 22.62
C LYS A 38 -3.78 -3.37 21.50
N VAL A 39 -3.99 -4.43 20.72
CA VAL A 39 -3.51 -4.47 19.33
C VAL A 39 -4.18 -3.28 18.66
N VAL A 40 -3.49 -2.14 18.69
CA VAL A 40 -3.71 -1.09 17.71
C VAL A 40 -3.26 -1.75 16.42
N VAL A 41 -4.20 -2.36 15.71
CA VAL A 41 -4.01 -2.64 14.29
C VAL A 41 -3.91 -1.25 13.69
N GLU A 42 -2.69 -0.74 13.55
CA GLU A 42 -2.43 0.32 12.59
C GLU A 42 -2.92 -0.27 11.26
N GLU A 43 -4.07 0.21 10.78
CA GLU A 43 -4.55 -0.08 9.44
C GLU A 43 -3.62 0.67 8.48
N GLU A 44 -2.39 0.18 8.40
CA GLU A 44 -1.41 0.59 7.41
C GLU A 44 -2.06 0.32 6.05
N ALA A 45 -2.05 1.33 5.18
CA ALA A 45 -2.61 1.17 3.85
C ALA A 45 -1.96 -0.05 3.14
N PRO A 46 -2.72 -0.80 2.33
CA PRO A 46 -2.18 -1.98 1.67
C PRO A 46 -1.07 -1.58 0.68
N THR A 47 -0.08 -2.44 0.48
CA THR A 47 0.93 -2.23 -0.57
C THR A 47 0.32 -2.40 -1.95
N VAL A 48 1.02 -1.91 -2.98
CA VAL A 48 0.60 -2.09 -4.39
C VAL A 48 0.40 -3.57 -4.78
N ILE A 49 1.18 -4.49 -4.19
CA ILE A 49 1.02 -5.93 -4.40
C ILE A 49 -0.21 -6.48 -3.69
N GLU A 50 -0.49 -6.02 -2.48
CA GLU A 50 -1.69 -6.42 -1.73
C GLU A 50 -2.96 -5.94 -2.44
N ILE A 51 -2.94 -4.72 -3.00
CA ILE A 51 -4.02 -4.19 -3.85
C ILE A 51 -4.26 -5.08 -5.07
N ALA A 52 -3.20 -5.44 -5.79
CA ALA A 52 -3.32 -6.34 -6.96
C ALA A 52 -3.81 -7.74 -6.54
N SER A 53 -3.34 -8.26 -5.40
CA SER A 53 -3.71 -9.58 -4.88
C SER A 53 -5.16 -9.65 -4.39
N ALA A 54 -5.72 -8.53 -3.95
CA ALA A 54 -7.12 -8.42 -3.55
C ALA A 54 -8.09 -8.34 -4.75
N SER A 55 -7.58 -8.13 -5.97
CA SER A 55 -8.39 -7.99 -7.17
C SER A 55 -8.50 -9.30 -7.96
N ALA A 56 -9.73 -9.70 -8.29
CA ALA A 56 -9.99 -10.88 -9.11
C ALA A 56 -9.48 -10.74 -10.55
N ASP A 57 -9.27 -9.51 -11.02
CA ASP A 57 -8.85 -9.21 -12.39
C ASP A 57 -7.33 -9.24 -12.58
N HIS A 58 -6.55 -9.44 -11.52
CA HIS A 58 -5.07 -9.37 -11.56
C HIS A 58 -4.39 -10.67 -11.12
N THR A 59 -5.12 -11.79 -11.09
CA THR A 59 -4.60 -13.08 -10.63
C THR A 59 -3.38 -13.54 -11.45
N THR A 60 -3.40 -13.36 -12.78
CA THR A 60 -2.27 -13.73 -13.65
C THR A 60 -1.02 -12.89 -13.37
N LEU A 61 -1.20 -11.59 -13.12
CA LEU A 61 -0.10 -10.69 -12.76
C LEU A 61 0.55 -11.09 -11.42
N VAL A 62 -0.26 -11.40 -10.41
CA VAL A 62 0.23 -11.80 -9.08
C VAL A 62 0.99 -13.13 -9.15
N THR A 63 0.52 -14.08 -9.95
CA THR A 63 1.26 -15.32 -10.23
C THR A 63 2.59 -15.02 -10.92
N ALA A 64 2.60 -14.21 -11.97
CA ALA A 64 3.82 -13.83 -12.68
C ALA A 64 4.86 -13.17 -11.76
N ILE A 65 4.45 -12.22 -10.91
CA ILE A 65 5.32 -11.55 -9.93
C ILE A 65 5.91 -12.54 -8.91
N SER A 66 5.10 -13.53 -8.50
CA SER A 66 5.52 -14.56 -7.56
C SER A 66 6.56 -15.49 -8.19
N GLU A 67 6.32 -15.99 -9.40
CA GLU A 67 7.25 -16.85 -10.15
C GLU A 67 8.55 -16.11 -10.51
N ALA A 68 8.45 -14.82 -10.83
CA ALA A 68 9.59 -13.95 -11.09
C ALA A 68 10.39 -13.59 -9.82
N GLY A 69 9.84 -13.86 -8.62
CA GLY A 69 10.49 -13.55 -7.34
C GLY A 69 10.58 -12.05 -7.04
N MET A 70 9.68 -11.23 -7.61
CA MET A 70 9.71 -9.77 -7.48
C MET A 70 8.87 -9.22 -6.32
N VAL A 71 8.13 -10.07 -5.61
CA VAL A 71 7.33 -9.70 -4.43
C VAL A 71 8.13 -8.85 -3.41
N PRO A 72 9.37 -9.21 -3.03
CA PRO A 72 10.12 -8.40 -2.06
C PRO A 72 10.47 -7.00 -2.57
N SER A 73 10.75 -6.86 -3.88
CA SER A 73 11.09 -5.58 -4.49
C SER A 73 9.89 -4.64 -4.56
N LEU A 74 8.71 -5.18 -4.86
CA LEU A 74 7.46 -4.41 -5.00
C LEU A 74 6.76 -4.17 -3.65
N ASN A 75 7.21 -4.81 -2.57
CA ASN A 75 6.84 -4.50 -1.19
C ASN A 75 7.81 -3.53 -0.49
N GLY A 76 8.85 -3.04 -1.17
CA GLY A 76 9.76 -2.03 -0.62
C GLY A 76 9.07 -0.69 -0.40
N ASP A 77 9.75 0.25 0.26
CA ASP A 77 9.19 1.51 0.78
C ASP A 77 8.66 2.50 -0.28
N GLY A 78 8.94 2.28 -1.58
CA GLY A 78 8.41 3.13 -2.66
C GLY A 78 8.99 4.55 -2.68
N PRO A 79 8.40 5.47 -3.48
CA PRO A 79 7.17 5.29 -4.26
C PRO A 79 7.38 4.55 -5.59
N TYR A 80 6.42 3.71 -5.95
CA TYR A 80 6.35 3.03 -7.24
C TYR A 80 5.04 3.36 -7.96
N THR A 81 5.08 3.43 -9.29
CA THR A 81 3.86 3.42 -10.10
C THR A 81 3.84 2.13 -10.91
N ILE A 82 2.81 1.33 -10.74
CA ILE A 82 2.66 0.04 -11.42
C ILE A 82 1.50 0.13 -12.41
N PHE A 83 1.79 -0.16 -13.67
CA PHE A 83 0.75 -0.43 -14.65
C PHE A 83 0.36 -1.91 -14.56
N ALA A 84 -0.80 -2.19 -13.98
CA ALA A 84 -1.28 -3.54 -13.73
C ALA A 84 -2.19 -4.01 -14.89
N PRO A 85 -1.74 -4.91 -15.76
CA PRO A 85 -2.60 -5.52 -16.77
C PRO A 85 -3.66 -6.41 -16.13
N THR A 86 -4.88 -6.27 -16.60
CA THR A 86 -5.98 -7.19 -16.26
C THR A 86 -5.74 -8.58 -16.88
N ASN A 87 -6.41 -9.60 -16.35
CA ASN A 87 -6.41 -10.96 -16.90
C ASN A 87 -6.79 -10.97 -18.39
N ASN A 88 -7.77 -10.15 -18.80
CA ASN A 88 -8.15 -9.99 -20.19
C ASN A 88 -7.01 -9.45 -21.07
N GLY A 89 -6.14 -8.60 -20.52
CA GLY A 89 -4.95 -8.11 -21.23
C GLY A 89 -3.90 -9.20 -21.48
N PHE A 90 -3.77 -10.15 -20.54
CA PHE A 90 -2.93 -11.34 -20.76
C PHE A 90 -3.57 -12.30 -21.77
N GLU A 91 -4.90 -12.47 -21.72
CA GLU A 91 -5.65 -13.31 -22.68
C GLU A 91 -5.65 -12.72 -24.11
N ALA A 92 -5.48 -11.41 -24.26
CA ALA A 92 -5.36 -10.75 -25.55
C ALA A 92 -4.03 -11.05 -26.26
N LEU A 93 -3.04 -11.58 -25.55
CA LEU A 93 -1.78 -12.03 -26.16
C LEU A 93 -2.01 -13.31 -26.98
N PRO A 94 -1.19 -13.56 -28.02
CA PRO A 94 -1.29 -14.81 -28.79
C PRO A 94 -1.19 -16.04 -27.88
N GLU A 95 -2.00 -17.06 -28.16
CA GLU A 95 -1.99 -18.32 -27.41
C GLU A 95 -0.57 -18.89 -27.30
N GLY A 96 -0.18 -19.34 -26.10
CA GLY A 96 1.16 -19.85 -25.82
C GLY A 96 2.16 -18.79 -25.33
N THR A 97 1.85 -17.49 -25.45
CA THR A 97 2.76 -16.43 -25.00
C THR A 97 2.90 -16.42 -23.47
N VAL A 98 1.78 -16.45 -22.75
CA VAL A 98 1.79 -16.44 -21.28
C VAL A 98 2.43 -17.70 -20.73
N GLU A 99 2.09 -18.86 -21.29
CA GLU A 99 2.67 -20.14 -20.91
C GLU A 99 4.18 -20.15 -21.13
N ASN A 100 4.65 -19.59 -22.25
CA ASN A 100 6.09 -19.46 -22.55
C ASN A 100 6.79 -18.52 -21.56
N LEU A 101 6.18 -17.37 -21.24
CA LEU A 101 6.73 -16.41 -20.29
C LEU A 101 6.82 -16.95 -18.85
N LEU A 102 5.90 -17.84 -18.46
CA LEU A 102 5.90 -18.50 -17.16
C LEU A 102 6.88 -19.69 -17.07
N GLN A 103 7.59 -20.05 -18.14
CA GLN A 103 8.62 -21.08 -18.08
C GLN A 103 9.87 -20.56 -17.35
N GLU A 104 10.51 -21.39 -16.54
CA GLU A 104 11.73 -21.02 -15.78
C GLU A 104 12.85 -20.52 -16.70
N GLU A 105 12.94 -21.06 -17.93
CA GLU A 105 13.89 -20.63 -18.96
C GLU A 105 13.67 -19.19 -19.46
N ASN A 106 12.48 -18.63 -19.26
CA ASN A 106 12.12 -17.26 -19.63
C ASN A 106 11.95 -16.34 -18.41
N LYS A 107 12.34 -16.79 -17.21
CA LYS A 107 12.20 -16.01 -15.98
C LYS A 107 12.88 -14.65 -16.03
N GLU A 108 14.05 -14.55 -16.65
CA GLU A 108 14.73 -13.27 -16.87
C GLU A 108 13.89 -12.33 -17.73
N LYS A 109 13.30 -12.83 -18.82
CA LYS A 109 12.38 -12.05 -19.66
C LYS A 109 11.12 -11.64 -18.91
N LEU A 110 10.58 -12.53 -18.08
CA LEU A 110 9.42 -12.23 -17.24
C LEU A 110 9.75 -11.09 -16.27
N GLN A 111 10.91 -11.13 -15.62
CA GLN A 111 11.38 -10.04 -14.77
C GLN A 111 11.52 -8.74 -15.53
N ASP A 112 12.03 -8.77 -16.75
CA ASP A 112 12.22 -7.57 -17.58
C ASP A 112 10.88 -6.97 -18.03
N ILE A 113 9.91 -7.81 -18.43
CA ILE A 113 8.53 -7.39 -18.71
C ILE A 113 7.89 -6.76 -17.46
N LEU A 114 8.04 -7.39 -16.29
CA LEU A 114 7.49 -6.85 -15.04
C LEU A 114 8.14 -5.52 -14.66
N LYS A 115 9.47 -5.38 -14.81
CA LYS A 115 10.16 -4.09 -14.61
C LYS A 115 9.70 -3.03 -15.61
N TYR A 116 9.29 -3.41 -16.82
CA TYR A 116 8.76 -2.48 -17.82
C TYR A 116 7.37 -1.93 -17.44
N HIS A 117 6.61 -2.67 -16.62
CA HIS A 117 5.34 -2.18 -16.05
C HIS A 117 5.52 -1.30 -14.81
N VAL A 118 6.74 -1.21 -14.27
CA VAL A 118 7.03 -0.51 -13.01
C VAL A 118 7.83 0.75 -13.30
N ILE A 119 7.41 1.85 -12.70
CA ILE A 119 8.13 3.12 -12.71
C ILE A 119 8.58 3.42 -11.28
N SER A 120 9.81 3.93 -11.15
CA SER A 120 10.27 4.50 -9.89
C SER A 120 9.74 5.93 -9.77
N GLY A 121 8.94 6.19 -8.74
CA GLY A 121 8.21 7.45 -8.57
C GLY A 121 6.71 7.25 -8.51
N GLU A 122 6.04 8.26 -7.97
CA GLU A 122 4.59 8.36 -7.94
C GLU A 122 4.14 9.21 -9.13
N ILE A 123 3.30 8.65 -9.99
CA ILE A 123 2.72 9.33 -11.15
C ILE A 123 1.22 9.11 -11.08
N MET A 124 0.48 10.19 -10.82
CA MET A 124 -0.98 10.15 -10.86
C MET A 124 -1.49 10.29 -12.30
N ALA A 125 -2.75 9.96 -12.54
CA ALA A 125 -3.39 10.14 -13.83
C ALA A 125 -3.36 11.61 -14.28
N ALA A 126 -3.41 12.54 -13.32
CA ALA A 126 -3.29 13.97 -13.57
C ALA A 126 -1.93 14.39 -14.15
N ASP A 127 -0.87 13.61 -13.90
CA ASP A 127 0.47 13.85 -14.41
C ASP A 127 0.72 13.21 -15.78
N LEU A 128 -0.24 12.42 -16.29
CA LEU A 128 -0.16 11.76 -17.59
C LEU A 128 -0.62 12.72 -18.69
N GLU A 129 0.36 13.41 -19.29
CA GLU A 129 0.13 14.33 -20.40
C GLU A 129 0.34 13.65 -21.77
N ASP A 130 -0.37 14.10 -22.80
CA ASP A 130 -0.23 13.57 -24.15
C ASP A 130 1.19 13.80 -24.71
N GLY A 131 1.81 12.73 -25.23
CA GLY A 131 3.17 12.76 -25.75
C GLY A 131 4.27 12.70 -24.69
N LYS A 132 3.93 12.57 -23.40
CA LYS A 132 4.90 12.39 -22.33
C LYS A 132 5.60 11.04 -22.46
N GLU A 133 6.91 11.02 -22.24
CA GLU A 133 7.70 9.80 -22.13
C GLU A 133 8.08 9.56 -20.67
N ILE A 134 7.90 8.34 -20.18
CA ILE A 134 8.18 7.96 -18.80
C ILE A 134 9.19 6.81 -18.80
N THR A 135 10.31 6.98 -18.11
CA THR A 135 11.32 5.93 -17.98
C THR A 135 10.88 4.89 -16.95
N THR A 136 10.90 3.62 -17.34
CA THR A 136 10.57 2.47 -16.48
C THR A 136 11.79 2.00 -15.69
N VAL A 137 11.58 1.11 -14.72
CA VAL A 137 12.67 0.44 -14.00
C VAL A 137 13.48 -0.48 -14.92
N HIS A 138 12.89 -0.96 -16.02
CA HIS A 138 13.62 -1.68 -17.08
C HIS A 138 14.68 -0.79 -17.76
N GLY A 139 14.44 0.52 -17.82
CA GLY A 139 15.31 1.51 -18.47
C GLY A 139 14.74 2.05 -19.79
N ASP A 140 13.84 1.30 -20.41
CA ASP A 140 13.10 1.75 -21.59
C ASP A 140 11.98 2.72 -21.21
N LYS A 141 11.50 3.44 -22.22
CA LYS A 141 10.48 4.47 -22.05
C LYS A 141 9.10 3.97 -22.46
N LEU A 142 8.10 4.40 -21.71
CA LEU A 142 6.68 4.31 -22.04
C LEU A 142 6.21 5.64 -22.61
N LYS A 143 5.41 5.59 -23.65
CA LYS A 143 4.81 6.77 -24.27
C LYS A 143 3.36 6.91 -23.85
N VAL A 144 3.02 8.05 -23.26
CA VAL A 144 1.63 8.41 -22.96
C VAL A 144 1.00 8.99 -24.24
N SER A 145 -0.19 8.51 -24.59
CA SER A 145 -1.01 9.06 -25.67
C SER A 145 -2.43 9.28 -25.19
N ILE A 146 -3.05 10.42 -25.49
CA ILE A 146 -4.44 10.70 -25.16
C ILE A 146 -5.25 10.75 -26.45
N ARG A 147 -6.19 9.82 -26.61
CA ARG A 147 -7.06 9.70 -27.80
C ARG A 147 -8.50 9.57 -27.34
N ASP A 148 -9.41 10.35 -27.91
CA ASP A 148 -10.84 10.30 -27.57
C ASP A 148 -11.13 10.39 -26.06
N SER A 149 -10.39 11.26 -25.36
CA SER A 149 -10.47 11.43 -23.90
C SER A 149 -10.10 10.19 -23.07
N LYS A 150 -9.41 9.21 -23.67
CA LYS A 150 -8.84 8.04 -23.00
C LYS A 150 -7.33 8.12 -23.01
N VAL A 151 -6.72 7.70 -21.91
CA VAL A 151 -5.25 7.67 -21.74
C VAL A 151 -4.75 6.28 -22.12
N TYR A 152 -3.70 6.26 -22.93
CA TYR A 152 -3.01 5.07 -23.39
C TYR A 152 -1.54 5.13 -22.99
N ILE A 153 -1.01 3.99 -22.56
CA ILE A 153 0.41 3.75 -22.32
C ILE A 153 0.90 2.84 -23.42
N ASN A 154 1.74 3.37 -24.32
CA ASN A 154 2.01 2.81 -25.64
C ASN A 154 0.68 2.58 -26.39
N ASP A 155 0.24 1.32 -26.48
CA ASP A 155 -1.02 0.91 -27.11
C ASP A 155 -2.05 0.34 -26.11
N ALA A 156 -1.69 0.18 -24.84
CA ALA A 156 -2.59 -0.30 -23.79
C ALA A 156 -3.41 0.86 -23.20
N GLN A 157 -4.73 0.70 -23.10
CA GLN A 157 -5.63 1.69 -22.51
C GLN A 157 -5.62 1.58 -20.99
N ILE A 158 -5.56 2.71 -20.29
CA ILE A 158 -5.87 2.77 -18.87
C ILE A 158 -7.39 2.63 -18.69
N THR A 159 -7.82 1.62 -17.94
CA THR A 159 -9.24 1.33 -17.64
C THR A 159 -9.64 1.71 -16.22
N GLY A 160 -8.66 1.76 -15.30
CA GLY A 160 -8.80 2.32 -13.96
C GLY A 160 -7.49 3.01 -13.57
N ALA A 161 -7.55 4.12 -12.87
CA ALA A 161 -6.38 4.90 -12.52
C ALA A 161 -6.43 5.34 -11.05
N ASP A 162 -5.28 5.77 -10.53
CA ASP A 162 -5.14 6.36 -9.19
C ASP A 162 -5.57 5.44 -8.05
N VAL A 163 -5.23 4.14 -8.14
CA VAL A 163 -5.41 3.22 -7.02
C VAL A 163 -4.21 3.37 -6.09
N GLU A 164 -4.38 4.19 -5.06
CA GLU A 164 -3.34 4.50 -4.07
C GLU A 164 -3.07 3.30 -3.15
N GLY A 165 -1.79 2.96 -3.00
CA GLY A 165 -1.27 2.04 -2.00
C GLY A 165 -0.20 2.71 -1.13
N LYS A 166 0.17 2.05 -0.04
CA LYS A 166 1.15 2.58 0.92
C LYS A 166 2.49 2.95 0.30
N ASN A 167 2.93 2.20 -0.70
CA ASN A 167 4.23 2.35 -1.33
C ASN A 167 4.15 2.78 -2.81
N GLY A 168 3.01 3.30 -3.26
CA GLY A 168 2.85 3.67 -4.67
C GLY A 168 1.43 3.82 -5.18
N VAL A 169 1.31 3.89 -6.50
CA VAL A 169 0.04 4.01 -7.24
C VAL A 169 -0.07 2.87 -8.25
N VAL A 170 -1.26 2.30 -8.37
CA VAL A 170 -1.58 1.28 -9.38
C VAL A 170 -2.53 1.88 -10.43
N HIS A 171 -2.15 1.74 -11.70
CA HIS A 171 -2.98 2.06 -12.85
C HIS A 171 -3.34 0.77 -13.58
N ILE A 172 -4.63 0.49 -13.72
CA ILE A 172 -5.14 -0.70 -14.36
C ILE A 172 -5.17 -0.50 -15.87
N ILE A 173 -4.56 -1.43 -16.62
CA ILE A 173 -4.50 -1.40 -18.08
C ILE A 173 -5.12 -2.63 -18.73
N ASP A 174 -5.60 -2.51 -19.96
CA ASP A 174 -6.26 -3.59 -20.70
C ASP A 174 -5.31 -4.43 -21.58
N GLY A 175 -4.00 -4.17 -21.54
CA GLY A 175 -3.00 -4.89 -22.34
C GLY A 175 -1.67 -5.01 -21.61
N VAL A 176 -0.84 -5.97 -22.02
CA VAL A 176 0.51 -6.18 -21.46
C VAL A 176 1.52 -5.35 -22.23
N LEU A 177 2.35 -4.59 -21.50
CA LEU A 177 3.45 -3.81 -22.04
C LEU A 177 4.66 -4.72 -22.28
N LEU A 178 5.12 -4.81 -23.52
CA LEU A 178 6.31 -5.59 -23.88
C LEU A 178 7.43 -4.63 -24.29
N PRO A 179 8.66 -4.80 -23.78
CA PRO A 179 9.82 -4.06 -24.27
C PRO A 179 10.17 -4.48 -25.72
N ASP A 180 10.72 -3.55 -26.49
CA ASP A 180 11.10 -3.73 -27.90
C ASP A 180 12.36 -4.60 -28.11
#